data_AF-A0A4R0ZG21-F1
#
_entry.id   AF-A0A4R0ZG21-F1
#
_cell.length_a   1.000
_cell.length_b   1.000
_cell.length_c   1.000
_cell.angle_alpha   90.00
_cell.angle_beta   90.00
_cell.angle_gamma   90.00
#
_symmetry.space_group_name_H-M   'P 1'
#
loop_
_entity.id
_entity.type
_entity.pdbx_description
1 polymer ?
#
loop_
_entity_poly.entity_id
_entity_poly.type
_entity_poly.pdbx_seq_one_letter_code
_entity_poly.pdbx_strand_id
1 'polypeptide(L)'
;MNVIMYTLIVLLSGGITILLFRQGRELRIVHRALKRELRPIRIELKTYEHNPAKQFELLDPVYRKVVFQVHPKLKMKRTQLEQIVSNELNRLIKSKRSALWSSIVVTGRGVLTMTMLGVSFVSGYMVYMEGDMTELFGPKQVESQTATILGDTFELPGQIASPEELGMALAYHMSQFDESFSIRYIGKSRDFEQTMDEAWDWLEANHIYVFRLSRGGETEYRDHGGYVDLDMQLAYDMNVEEAKQIEAKVDQVVTEMPSGLNDYEKVKYVNDYVVLNTAYNLDSVASPFTPYSILFNGEGVCEGYALTTLLLLEAAGVEARYISGEARTELHAWNLVKLDGAWYHLDTTWNDPVPNRPGKVGYDYFLVSDETLQKDHTWEAGNYPVTGRTDF
;
A
#
# COMPACT_ATOMS: atom_id res chain seq x y z
N MET A 1 -3.31 29.13 40.77
CA MET A 1 -3.50 28.87 39.33
C MET A 1 -3.19 27.41 38.95
N ASN A 2 -2.17 26.77 39.52
CA ASN A 2 -1.76 25.41 39.14
C ASN A 2 -2.74 24.28 39.52
N VAL A 3 -3.45 24.35 40.65
CA VAL A 3 -4.35 23.26 41.08
C VAL A 3 -5.55 23.09 40.13
N ILE A 4 -6.09 24.19 39.60
CA ILE A 4 -7.21 24.16 38.65
C ILE A 4 -6.80 23.52 37.31
N MET A 5 -5.57 23.78 36.86
CA MET A 5 -5.01 23.23 35.62
C MET A 5 -4.69 21.72 35.74
N TYR A 6 -4.13 21.28 36.87
CA TYR A 6 -3.93 19.84 37.15
C TYR A 6 -5.25 19.07 37.25
N THR A 7 -6.28 19.70 37.82
CA THR A 7 -7.62 19.08 37.93
C THR A 7 -8.27 18.94 36.54
N LEU A 8 -8.09 19.92 35.65
CA LEU A 8 -8.55 19.86 34.26
C LEU A 8 -7.84 18.78 33.43
N ILE A 9 -6.52 18.62 33.60
CA ILE A 9 -5.73 17.59 32.91
C ILE A 9 -6.12 16.18 33.36
N VAL A 10 -6.38 15.97 34.65
CA VAL A 10 -6.85 14.68 35.19
C VAL A 10 -8.27 14.35 34.72
N LEU A 11 -9.15 15.36 34.57
CA LEU A 11 -10.49 15.17 34.03
C LEU A 11 -10.48 14.89 32.51
N LEU A 12 -9.58 15.52 31.75
CA LEU A 12 -9.38 15.30 30.31
C LEU A 12 -8.75 13.93 30.01
N SER A 13 -7.73 13.52 30.77
CA SER A 13 -7.09 12.19 30.63
C SER A 13 -8.03 11.05 31.04
N GLY A 14 -8.89 11.29 32.04
CA GLY A 14 -9.99 10.40 32.39
C GLY A 14 -11.00 10.26 31.24
N GLY A 15 -11.38 11.36 30.58
CA GLY A 15 -12.29 11.36 29.43
C GLY A 15 -11.75 10.58 28.22
N ILE A 16 -10.47 10.77 27.87
CA ILE A 16 -9.80 10.08 26.75
C ILE A 16 -9.63 8.58 27.06
N THR A 17 -9.27 8.24 28.29
CA THR A 17 -9.15 6.83 28.74
C THR A 17 -10.52 6.14 28.70
N ILE A 18 -11.60 6.82 29.07
CA ILE A 18 -12.98 6.31 28.94
C ILE A 18 -13.36 6.12 27.47
N LEU A 19 -12.91 7.01 26.57
CA LEU A 19 -13.20 6.96 25.13
C LEU A 19 -12.47 5.79 24.43
N LEU A 20 -11.18 5.60 24.73
CA LEU A 20 -10.37 4.46 24.26
C LEU A 20 -10.87 3.14 24.83
N PHE A 21 -11.23 3.11 26.12
CA PHE A 21 -11.83 1.93 26.74
C PHE A 21 -13.21 1.61 26.14
N ARG A 22 -13.96 2.64 25.73
CA ARG A 22 -15.25 2.51 25.07
C ARG A 22 -15.11 2.00 23.63
N GLN A 23 -14.23 2.55 22.80
CA GLN A 23 -13.95 2.02 21.46
C GLN A 23 -13.46 0.56 21.51
N GLY A 24 -12.53 0.25 22.41
CA GLY A 24 -12.07 -1.14 22.62
C GLY A 24 -13.15 -2.08 23.18
N ARG A 25 -14.18 -1.55 23.86
CA ARG A 25 -15.35 -2.33 24.29
C ARG A 25 -16.33 -2.57 23.15
N GLU A 26 -16.55 -1.57 22.30
CA GLU A 26 -17.43 -1.65 21.13
C GLU A 26 -16.91 -2.69 20.14
N LEU A 27 -15.61 -2.66 19.82
CA LEU A 27 -14.98 -3.66 18.94
C LEU A 27 -15.03 -5.09 19.53
N ARG A 28 -14.87 -5.25 20.85
CA ARG A 28 -15.03 -6.55 21.52
C ARG A 28 -16.44 -7.12 21.43
N ILE A 29 -17.47 -6.27 21.41
CA ILE A 29 -18.86 -6.70 21.26
C ILE A 29 -19.10 -7.20 19.83
N VAL A 30 -18.58 -6.49 18.82
CA VAL A 30 -18.66 -6.90 17.40
C VAL A 30 -17.98 -8.25 17.18
N HIS A 31 -16.74 -8.41 17.63
CA HIS A 31 -16.00 -9.68 17.48
C HIS A 31 -16.67 -10.86 18.19
N ARG A 32 -17.26 -10.65 19.39
CA ARG A 32 -18.00 -11.70 20.09
C ARG A 32 -19.27 -12.11 19.35
N ALA A 33 -19.98 -11.16 18.75
CA ALA A 33 -21.16 -11.43 17.95
C ALA A 33 -20.79 -12.20 16.67
N LEU A 34 -19.79 -11.73 15.91
CA LEU A 34 -19.24 -12.43 14.75
C LEU A 34 -18.82 -13.86 15.09
N LYS A 35 -18.04 -14.05 16.15
CA LYS A 35 -17.60 -15.39 16.57
C LYS A 35 -18.76 -16.33 16.89
N ARG A 36 -19.84 -15.81 17.47
CA ARG A 36 -21.03 -16.61 17.79
C ARG A 36 -21.79 -17.03 16.53
N GLU A 37 -22.01 -16.09 15.61
CA GLU A 37 -22.80 -16.32 14.40
C GLU A 37 -22.03 -17.10 13.33
N LEU A 38 -20.69 -17.02 13.31
CA LEU A 38 -19.83 -17.79 12.40
C LEU A 38 -19.61 -19.24 12.84
N ARG A 39 -19.73 -19.53 14.15
CA ARG A 39 -19.51 -20.87 14.71
C ARG A 39 -20.33 -21.98 14.02
N PRO A 40 -21.65 -21.84 13.76
CA PRO A 40 -22.45 -22.89 13.13
C PRO A 40 -22.09 -23.13 11.66
N ILE A 41 -21.73 -22.08 10.91
CA ILE A 41 -21.43 -22.19 9.46
C ILE A 41 -19.96 -22.46 9.17
N ARG A 42 -19.12 -22.59 10.20
CA ARG A 42 -17.67 -22.68 10.07
C ARG A 42 -17.20 -23.87 9.21
N ILE A 43 -17.86 -25.01 9.34
CA ILE A 43 -17.52 -26.21 8.57
C ILE A 43 -17.86 -25.99 7.09
N GLU A 44 -19.04 -25.42 6.83
CA GLU A 44 -19.52 -25.12 5.49
C GLU A 44 -18.67 -24.05 4.78
N LEU A 45 -18.26 -22.99 5.49
CA LEU A 45 -17.33 -21.98 4.98
C LEU A 45 -15.97 -22.57 4.56
N LYS A 46 -15.52 -23.62 5.26
CA LYS A 46 -14.30 -24.33 4.91
C LYS A 46 -14.51 -25.26 3.72
N THR A 47 -15.66 -25.92 3.63
CA THR A 47 -16.02 -26.74 2.47
C THR A 47 -16.04 -25.93 1.17
N TYR A 48 -16.42 -24.66 1.24
CA TYR A 48 -16.45 -23.73 0.11
C TYR A 48 -15.24 -22.78 0.07
N GLU A 49 -14.09 -23.17 0.63
CA GLU A 49 -12.89 -22.30 0.69
C GLU A 49 -12.33 -21.85 -0.66
N HIS A 50 -12.68 -22.57 -1.74
CA HIS A 50 -12.33 -22.23 -3.12
C HIS A 50 -13.53 -21.68 -3.94
N ASN A 51 -14.63 -21.33 -3.28
CA ASN A 51 -15.83 -20.77 -3.93
C ASN A 51 -16.27 -19.47 -3.21
N PRO A 52 -15.69 -18.32 -3.58
CA PRO A 52 -15.98 -17.03 -2.94
C PRO A 52 -17.44 -16.62 -3.01
N ALA A 53 -18.15 -16.96 -4.09
CA ALA A 53 -19.58 -16.68 -4.23
C ALA A 53 -20.41 -17.43 -3.17
N LYS A 54 -20.10 -18.71 -2.94
CA LYS A 54 -20.74 -19.49 -1.87
C LYS A 54 -20.36 -19.03 -0.48
N GLN A 55 -19.11 -18.60 -0.27
CA GLN A 55 -18.71 -18.01 1.01
C GLN A 55 -19.46 -16.69 1.29
N PHE A 56 -19.64 -15.85 0.28
CA PHE A 56 -20.42 -14.62 0.40
C PHE A 56 -21.90 -14.90 0.75
N GLU A 57 -22.53 -15.86 0.06
CA GLU A 57 -23.90 -16.30 0.39
C GLU A 57 -24.04 -16.79 1.84
N LEU A 58 -23.03 -17.47 2.38
CA LEU A 58 -23.01 -17.96 3.76
C LEU A 58 -22.75 -16.84 4.78
N LEU A 59 -22.03 -15.79 4.39
CA LEU A 59 -21.64 -14.68 5.25
C LEU A 59 -22.66 -13.53 5.28
N ASP A 60 -23.48 -13.33 4.24
CA ASP A 60 -24.51 -12.28 4.19
C ASP A 60 -25.55 -12.40 5.34
N PRO A 61 -26.09 -13.58 5.68
CA PRO A 61 -26.98 -13.73 6.84
C PRO A 61 -26.27 -13.42 8.17
N VAL A 62 -24.98 -13.73 8.28
CA VAL A 62 -24.17 -13.42 9.46
C VAL A 62 -23.95 -11.92 9.58
N TYR A 63 -23.59 -11.25 8.48
CA TYR A 63 -23.45 -9.80 8.39
C TYR A 63 -24.72 -9.09 8.88
N ARG A 64 -25.88 -9.41 8.27
CA ARG A 64 -27.16 -8.76 8.59
C ARG A 64 -27.55 -8.98 10.06
N LYS A 65 -27.35 -10.19 10.57
CA LYS A 65 -27.70 -10.56 11.94
C LYS A 65 -26.80 -9.91 12.98
N VAL A 66 -25.49 -9.83 12.72
CA VAL A 66 -24.55 -9.14 13.60
C VAL A 66 -24.82 -7.64 13.62
N VAL A 67 -25.00 -7.00 12.46
CA VAL A 67 -25.34 -5.57 12.39
C VAL A 67 -26.64 -5.30 13.17
N PHE A 68 -27.70 -6.09 12.94
CA PHE A 68 -28.99 -5.94 13.63
C PHE A 68 -28.91 -6.15 15.15
N GLN A 69 -28.16 -7.15 15.63
CA GLN A 69 -28.08 -7.47 17.06
C GLN A 69 -27.13 -6.57 17.85
N VAL A 70 -26.13 -5.98 17.17
CA VAL A 70 -25.06 -5.20 17.77
C VAL A 70 -25.35 -3.70 17.68
N HIS A 71 -25.99 -3.22 16.60
CA HIS A 71 -26.31 -1.80 16.40
C HIS A 71 -27.04 -1.16 17.60
N PRO A 72 -28.08 -1.77 18.21
CA PRO A 72 -28.78 -1.19 19.36
C PRO A 72 -27.94 -1.14 20.65
N LYS A 73 -26.82 -1.86 20.70
CA LYS A 73 -25.98 -2.02 21.90
C LYS A 73 -24.76 -1.10 21.89
N LEU A 74 -24.48 -0.44 20.76
CA LEU A 74 -23.31 0.42 20.58
C LEU A 74 -23.75 1.88 20.35
N LYS A 75 -22.96 2.82 20.87
CA LYS A 75 -23.15 4.25 20.63
C LYS A 75 -22.34 4.66 19.40
N MET A 76 -22.61 4.05 18.25
CA MET A 76 -21.95 4.32 16.97
C MET A 76 -22.96 4.40 15.81
N LYS A 77 -22.59 5.10 14.72
CA LYS A 77 -23.45 5.17 13.53
C LYS A 77 -23.55 3.78 12.89
N ARG A 78 -24.72 3.48 12.31
CA ARG A 78 -24.96 2.18 11.65
C ARG A 78 -23.94 1.90 10.54
N THR A 79 -23.63 2.92 9.75
CA THR A 79 -22.64 2.85 8.66
C THR A 79 -21.23 2.49 9.16
N GLN A 80 -20.81 3.03 10.30
CA GLN A 80 -19.52 2.68 10.92
C GLN A 80 -19.50 1.23 11.41
N LEU A 81 -20.61 0.73 11.97
CA LEU A 81 -20.73 -0.67 12.35
C LEU A 81 -20.72 -1.59 11.13
N GLU A 82 -21.44 -1.22 10.07
CA GLU A 82 -21.49 -1.97 8.80
C GLU A 82 -20.10 -2.08 8.17
N GLN A 83 -19.30 -1.00 8.19
CA GLN A 83 -17.91 -1.01 7.71
C GLN A 83 -17.03 -1.98 8.52
N ILE A 84 -17.11 -1.94 9.86
CA ILE A 84 -16.31 -2.81 10.72
C ILE A 84 -16.68 -4.28 10.52
N VAL A 85 -17.98 -4.59 10.44
CA VAL A 85 -18.46 -5.95 10.21
C VAL A 85 -18.04 -6.44 8.82
N SER A 86 -18.13 -5.59 7.79
CA SER A 86 -17.71 -5.90 6.42
C SER A 86 -16.21 -6.19 6.33
N ASN A 87 -15.38 -5.34 6.92
CA ASN A 87 -13.92 -5.50 6.91
C ASN A 87 -13.50 -6.81 7.59
N GLU A 88 -14.10 -7.15 8.73
CA GLU A 88 -13.75 -8.37 9.46
C GLU A 88 -14.24 -9.65 8.75
N LEU A 89 -15.39 -9.60 8.07
CA LEU A 89 -15.86 -10.72 7.25
C LEU A 89 -15.01 -10.91 5.98
N ASN A 90 -14.62 -9.82 5.31
CA ASN A 90 -13.76 -9.86 4.14
C ASN A 90 -12.37 -10.42 4.47
N ARG A 91 -11.85 -10.11 5.66
CA ARG A 91 -10.60 -10.67 6.16
C ARG A 91 -10.68 -12.20 6.37
N LEU A 92 -11.85 -12.74 6.70
CA LEU A 92 -12.06 -14.18 6.81
C LEU A 92 -12.03 -14.89 5.45
N ILE A 93 -12.53 -14.23 4.40
CA ILE A 93 -12.53 -14.78 3.04
C ILE A 93 -11.10 -14.79 2.46
N LYS A 94 -10.32 -13.73 2.70
CA LYS A 94 -9.00 -13.52 2.04
C LYS A 94 -7.82 -14.33 2.61
N SER A 95 -7.99 -15.09 3.69
CA SER A 95 -6.87 -15.75 4.40
C SER A 95 -6.96 -17.28 4.41
N LYS A 96 -6.00 -17.96 3.73
CA LYS A 96 -5.83 -19.45 3.71
C LYS A 96 -5.56 -20.09 5.10
N ARG A 97 -5.48 -19.31 6.18
CA ARG A 97 -5.34 -19.78 7.57
C ARG A 97 -6.30 -19.12 8.57
N SER A 98 -7.42 -18.54 8.14
CA SER A 98 -8.38 -17.95 9.09
C SER A 98 -9.41 -18.96 9.63
N ALA A 99 -8.90 -19.96 10.33
CA ALA A 99 -9.67 -20.48 11.44
C ALA A 99 -10.04 -19.31 12.36
N LEU A 100 -11.29 -19.23 12.80
CA LEU A 100 -11.85 -18.40 13.89
C LEU A 100 -11.13 -18.56 15.27
N TRP A 101 -9.81 -18.67 15.24
CA TRP A 101 -8.91 -18.85 16.36
C TRP A 101 -7.80 -17.80 16.29
N SER A 102 -8.20 -16.56 16.57
CA SER A 102 -7.37 -15.63 17.35
C SER A 102 -8.12 -15.24 18.62
N SER A 103 -8.55 -16.25 19.40
CA SER A 103 -8.87 -16.03 20.81
C SER A 103 -7.66 -16.16 21.72
N ILE A 104 -6.44 -15.93 21.23
CA ILE A 104 -5.22 -15.96 22.04
C ILE A 104 -4.30 -14.80 21.64
N VAL A 105 -4.72 -13.56 21.96
CA VAL A 105 -3.79 -12.49 22.42
C VAL A 105 -4.44 -11.69 23.57
N VAL A 106 -5.34 -12.33 24.35
CA VAL A 106 -5.86 -11.78 25.62
C VAL A 106 -5.42 -12.61 26.82
N THR A 107 -4.61 -13.65 26.61
CA THR A 107 -4.05 -14.48 27.69
C THR A 107 -2.53 -14.64 27.62
N GLY A 108 -1.85 -13.82 26.82
CA GLY A 108 -0.38 -13.72 26.77
C GLY A 108 0.20 -12.55 27.57
N ARG A 109 -0.63 -11.58 27.98
CA ARG A 109 -0.23 -10.39 28.78
C ARG A 109 -0.30 -10.59 30.30
N GLY A 110 -0.52 -11.82 30.77
CA GLY A 110 -0.47 -12.17 32.20
C GLY A 110 0.77 -12.98 32.59
N VAL A 111 1.33 -13.78 31.66
CA VAL A 111 2.53 -14.59 31.89
C VAL A 111 3.79 -13.81 31.50
N LEU A 112 3.74 -12.96 30.47
CA LEU A 112 4.87 -12.11 30.07
C LEU A 112 5.20 -11.03 31.11
N THR A 113 4.22 -10.59 31.90
CA THR A 113 4.41 -9.67 33.03
C THR A 113 5.10 -10.34 34.22
N MET A 114 4.94 -11.65 34.40
CA MET A 114 5.57 -12.43 35.48
C MET A 114 6.97 -12.93 35.11
N THR A 115 7.27 -13.17 33.84
CA THR A 115 8.66 -13.37 33.38
C THR A 115 9.43 -12.05 33.27
N MET A 116 8.78 -10.93 32.92
CA MET A 116 9.44 -9.61 32.96
C MET A 116 9.66 -9.06 34.38
N LEU A 117 8.88 -9.46 35.39
CA LEU A 117 9.19 -9.16 36.80
C LEU A 117 10.33 -10.03 37.37
N GLY A 118 10.69 -11.13 36.70
CA GLY A 118 11.85 -11.96 37.07
C GLY A 118 13.19 -11.49 36.47
N VAL A 119 13.15 -10.71 35.38
CA VAL A 119 14.35 -10.12 34.76
C VAL A 119 14.65 -8.71 35.32
N SER A 120 13.72 -8.12 36.07
CA SER A 120 13.91 -6.86 36.79
C SER A 120 14.81 -6.92 38.04
N PHE A 121 15.53 -8.03 38.29
CA PHE A 121 16.46 -8.14 39.41
C PHE A 121 17.96 -8.03 39.03
N VAL A 122 18.29 -7.82 37.75
CA VAL A 122 19.69 -7.61 37.31
C VAL A 122 19.92 -6.27 36.58
N SER A 123 18.87 -5.56 36.19
CA SER A 123 18.99 -4.26 35.51
C SER A 123 19.15 -3.05 36.44
N GLY A 124 19.31 -3.27 37.75
CA GLY A 124 19.66 -2.21 38.71
C GLY A 124 21.12 -1.71 38.59
N TYR A 125 21.97 -2.39 37.80
CA TYR A 125 23.37 -1.99 37.60
C TYR A 125 23.62 -1.20 36.30
N MET A 126 22.70 -1.24 35.33
CA MET A 126 22.79 -0.42 34.11
C MET A 126 22.14 0.97 34.25
N VAL A 127 21.83 1.38 35.49
CA VAL A 127 21.47 2.77 35.82
C VAL A 127 22.73 3.62 36.07
N TYR A 128 23.95 3.05 36.00
CA TYR A 128 25.20 3.77 36.24
C TYR A 128 25.92 4.30 34.98
N MET A 129 25.45 3.96 33.77
CA MET A 129 25.97 4.54 32.53
C MET A 129 24.92 5.50 31.94
N GLU A 130 24.60 6.53 32.72
CA GLU A 130 23.73 7.66 32.35
C GLU A 130 24.53 8.79 31.64
N GLY A 131 25.62 8.40 30.96
CA GLY A 131 26.32 9.24 30.00
C GLY A 131 26.38 8.44 28.71
N ASP A 132 25.90 9.03 27.62
CA ASP A 132 26.03 8.55 26.24
C ASP A 132 24.85 7.78 25.60
N MET A 133 23.61 8.22 25.82
CA MET A 133 22.46 7.87 24.97
C MET A 133 21.94 9.07 24.14
N THR A 134 22.39 10.28 24.47
CA THR A 134 22.13 11.49 23.68
C THR A 134 22.92 11.52 22.36
N GLU A 135 24.06 10.81 22.24
CA GLU A 135 24.75 10.66 20.95
C GLU A 135 24.11 9.61 20.02
N LEU A 136 23.30 8.69 20.56
CA LEU A 136 22.66 7.61 19.80
C LEU A 136 21.30 8.01 19.22
N PHE A 137 20.52 8.87 19.91
CA PHE A 137 19.15 9.25 19.49
C PHE A 137 18.80 10.75 19.65
N GLY A 138 19.79 11.60 19.97
CA GLY A 138 19.66 13.05 19.78
C GLY A 138 19.56 13.38 18.28
N PRO A 139 19.10 14.58 17.88
CA PRO A 139 19.11 14.96 16.47
C PRO A 139 20.55 15.05 15.97
N LYS A 140 21.06 13.96 15.41
CA LYS A 140 22.11 14.05 14.40
C LYS A 140 21.40 14.57 13.16
N GLN A 141 21.77 15.77 12.72
CA GLN A 141 21.63 16.11 11.31
C GLN A 141 22.32 14.98 10.56
N VAL A 142 21.53 14.12 9.93
CA VAL A 142 22.07 13.13 9.01
C VAL A 142 22.52 13.97 7.81
N GLU A 143 23.81 13.91 7.47
CA GLU A 143 24.27 14.51 6.21
C GLU A 143 23.39 13.96 5.09
N SER A 144 22.98 14.82 4.16
CA SER A 144 22.16 14.43 3.01
C SER A 144 22.81 13.23 2.32
N GLN A 145 22.06 12.14 2.21
CA GLN A 145 22.49 10.91 1.52
C GLN A 145 21.65 10.72 0.27
N THR A 146 22.25 10.09 -0.74
CA THR A 146 21.60 9.80 -2.02
C THR A 146 21.41 8.31 -2.20
N ALA A 147 20.21 7.91 -2.56
CA ALA A 147 19.86 6.56 -2.97
C ALA A 147 19.48 6.55 -4.45
N THR A 148 19.67 5.41 -5.13
CA THR A 148 19.28 5.25 -6.53
C THR A 148 18.47 3.98 -6.72
N ILE A 149 17.36 4.09 -7.44
CA ILE A 149 16.58 2.96 -7.94
C ILE A 149 16.17 3.26 -9.38
N LEU A 150 16.50 2.37 -10.31
CA LEU A 150 16.20 2.52 -11.74
C LEU A 150 16.59 3.89 -12.34
N GLY A 151 17.81 4.35 -12.05
CA GLY A 151 18.32 5.65 -12.52
C GLY A 151 17.81 6.90 -11.79
N ASP A 152 16.73 6.82 -10.99
CA ASP A 152 16.23 7.95 -10.21
C ASP A 152 17.04 8.13 -8.93
N THR A 153 17.41 9.38 -8.62
CA THR A 153 18.18 9.73 -7.42
C THR A 153 17.27 10.37 -6.38
N PHE A 154 17.32 9.84 -5.17
CA PHE A 154 16.52 10.25 -4.03
C PHE A 154 17.43 10.84 -2.97
N GLU A 155 17.13 12.05 -2.51
CA GLU A 155 17.91 12.75 -1.48
C GLU A 155 17.18 12.71 -0.14
N LEU A 156 17.88 12.27 0.91
CA LEU A 156 17.40 12.39 2.28
C LEU A 156 17.59 13.85 2.76
N PRO A 157 16.52 14.61 3.03
CA PRO A 157 16.66 16.00 3.45
C PRO A 157 17.35 16.12 4.81
N GLY A 158 18.28 17.07 4.95
CA GLY A 158 18.97 17.32 6.23
C GLY A 158 18.04 17.85 7.34
N GLN A 159 16.87 18.39 6.95
CA GLN A 159 15.77 18.72 7.84
C GLN A 159 14.45 18.39 7.13
N ILE A 160 13.49 17.83 7.88
CA ILE A 160 12.18 17.43 7.38
C ILE A 160 11.12 18.20 8.17
N ALA A 161 10.51 19.20 7.55
CA ALA A 161 9.58 20.13 8.17
C ALA A 161 8.34 20.43 7.30
N SER A 162 8.27 19.91 6.08
CA SER A 162 7.10 19.97 5.20
C SER A 162 6.61 18.56 4.79
N PRO A 163 5.37 18.43 4.29
CA PRO A 163 4.88 17.18 3.71
C PRO A 163 5.74 16.69 2.53
N GLU A 164 6.22 17.62 1.69
CA GLU A 164 7.11 17.31 0.57
C GLU A 164 8.46 16.75 1.05
N GLU A 165 9.10 17.39 2.05
CA GLU A 165 10.35 16.88 2.62
C GLU A 165 10.16 15.52 3.33
N LEU A 166 8.98 15.30 3.92
CA LEU A 166 8.61 13.99 4.47
C LEU A 166 8.43 12.95 3.37
N GLY A 167 7.78 13.32 2.26
CA GLY A 167 7.64 12.48 1.08
C GLY A 167 8.99 12.12 0.45
N MET A 168 9.93 13.07 0.35
CA MET A 168 11.30 12.82 -0.11
C MET A 168 12.05 11.84 0.81
N ALA A 169 11.90 12.00 2.13
CA ALA A 169 12.52 11.09 3.10
C ALA A 169 11.93 9.67 3.01
N LEU A 170 10.61 9.54 2.82
CA LEU A 170 9.95 8.27 2.55
C LEU A 170 10.49 7.65 1.25
N ALA A 171 10.56 8.43 0.18
CA ALA A 171 11.07 7.98 -1.12
C ALA A 171 12.51 7.45 -1.01
N TYR A 172 13.37 8.16 -0.27
CA TYR A 172 14.74 7.73 0.01
C TYR A 172 14.78 6.34 0.65
N HIS A 173 14.10 6.14 1.78
CA HIS A 173 14.09 4.85 2.47
C HIS A 173 13.47 3.73 1.65
N MET A 174 12.37 4.02 0.94
CA MET A 174 11.68 3.05 0.10
C MET A 174 12.51 2.65 -1.14
N SER A 175 13.31 3.57 -1.70
CA SER A 175 14.24 3.26 -2.79
C SER A 175 15.38 2.32 -2.38
N GLN A 176 15.70 2.30 -1.08
CA GLN A 176 16.69 1.38 -0.48
C GLN A 176 16.05 0.05 -0.05
N PHE A 177 14.71 -0.08 -0.12
CA PHE A 177 13.95 -1.19 0.46
C PHE A 177 14.17 -1.32 1.98
N ASP A 178 14.33 -0.20 2.68
CA ASP A 178 14.42 -0.21 4.13
C ASP A 178 13.09 -0.70 4.73
N GLU A 179 13.12 -1.87 5.36
CA GLU A 179 11.94 -2.45 6.01
C GLU A 179 11.60 -1.77 7.33
N SER A 180 12.59 -1.16 8.00
CA SER A 180 12.41 -0.48 9.28
C SER A 180 13.29 0.76 9.35
N PHE A 181 12.69 1.93 9.55
CA PHE A 181 13.41 3.20 9.65
C PHE A 181 12.64 4.22 10.49
N SER A 182 13.35 5.25 10.95
CA SER A 182 12.77 6.33 11.75
C SER A 182 13.04 7.68 11.09
N ILE A 183 12.01 8.52 10.99
CA ILE A 183 12.08 9.88 10.49
C ILE A 183 11.72 10.85 11.60
N ARG A 184 12.51 11.92 11.77
CA ARG A 184 12.14 13.04 12.64
C ARG A 184 11.56 14.18 11.82
N TYR A 185 10.28 14.45 12.03
CA TYR A 185 9.57 15.58 11.43
C TYR A 185 9.56 16.79 12.39
N ILE A 186 10.04 17.93 11.95
CA ILE A 186 10.09 19.19 12.71
C ILE A 186 8.82 19.99 12.44
N GLY A 187 7.85 19.86 13.34
CA GLY A 187 6.59 20.57 13.25
C GLY A 187 5.66 20.23 14.41
N LYS A 188 4.50 20.89 14.45
CA LYS A 188 3.48 20.62 15.47
C LYS A 188 2.67 19.38 15.08
N SER A 189 2.42 18.51 16.04
CA SER A 189 1.67 17.26 15.87
C SER A 189 0.19 17.39 15.53
N ARG A 190 -0.41 18.55 15.81
CA ARG A 190 -1.86 18.75 15.71
C ARG A 190 -2.43 18.40 14.33
N ASP A 191 -1.60 18.51 13.29
CA ASP A 191 -1.95 18.26 11.90
C ASP A 191 -1.04 17.18 11.27
N PHE A 192 -0.31 16.39 12.07
CA PHE A 192 0.69 15.44 11.55
C PHE A 192 0.07 14.29 10.74
N GLU A 193 -1.14 13.85 11.07
CA GLU A 193 -1.87 12.88 10.24
C GLU A 193 -2.13 13.44 8.83
N GLN A 194 -2.55 14.71 8.73
CA GLN A 194 -2.72 15.38 7.44
C GLN A 194 -1.37 15.59 6.72
N THR A 195 -0.31 15.96 7.45
CA THR A 195 1.04 16.07 6.87
C THR A 195 1.52 14.74 6.30
N MET A 196 1.20 13.63 6.97
CA MET A 196 1.51 12.29 6.50
C MET A 196 0.71 11.95 5.24
N ASP A 197 -0.59 12.22 5.22
CA ASP A 197 -1.45 12.00 4.04
C ASP A 197 -0.90 12.80 2.83
N GLU A 198 -0.58 14.09 3.02
CA GLU A 198 0.01 14.94 1.99
C GLU A 198 1.40 14.46 1.53
N ALA A 199 2.18 13.84 2.42
CA ALA A 199 3.47 13.24 2.08
C ALA A 199 3.32 11.97 1.21
N TRP A 200 2.33 11.13 1.52
CA TRP A 200 1.99 9.97 0.68
C TRP A 200 1.43 10.39 -0.68
N ASP A 201 0.56 11.40 -0.73
CA ASP A 201 0.03 11.97 -1.98
C ASP A 201 1.17 12.53 -2.84
N TRP A 202 2.12 13.24 -2.22
CA TRP A 202 3.31 13.74 -2.92
C TRP A 202 4.17 12.58 -3.45
N LEU A 203 4.37 11.53 -2.65
CA LEU A 203 5.15 10.37 -3.05
C LEU A 203 4.48 9.62 -4.22
N GLU A 204 3.17 9.41 -4.17
CA GLU A 204 2.41 8.77 -5.25
C GLU A 204 2.48 9.60 -6.54
N ALA A 205 2.35 10.92 -6.44
CA ALA A 205 2.35 11.82 -7.59
C ALA A 205 3.73 11.97 -8.26
N ASN A 206 4.83 11.91 -7.51
CA ASN A 206 6.18 12.17 -8.01
C ASN A 206 7.04 10.92 -8.19
N HIS A 207 6.77 9.87 -7.40
CA HIS A 207 7.59 8.66 -7.35
C HIS A 207 6.73 7.40 -7.29
N ILE A 208 5.78 7.32 -8.23
CA ILE A 208 4.78 6.25 -8.29
C ILE A 208 5.39 4.86 -8.31
N TYR A 209 6.55 4.69 -8.96
CA TYR A 209 7.25 3.41 -8.99
C TYR A 209 7.57 2.95 -7.56
N VAL A 210 8.29 3.78 -6.80
CA VAL A 210 8.69 3.50 -5.41
C VAL A 210 7.46 3.32 -4.52
N PHE A 211 6.44 4.16 -4.67
CA PHE A 211 5.17 4.06 -3.94
C PHE A 211 4.54 2.67 -4.09
N ARG A 212 4.40 2.17 -5.33
CA ARG A 212 3.73 0.89 -5.64
C ARG A 212 4.53 -0.36 -5.28
N LEU A 213 5.83 -0.25 -4.98
CA LEU A 213 6.62 -1.39 -4.52
C LEU A 213 6.33 -1.78 -3.06
N SER A 214 5.74 -0.87 -2.28
CA SER A 214 5.36 -1.16 -0.89
C SER A 214 3.98 -1.79 -0.78
N ARG A 215 3.81 -2.71 0.18
CA ARG A 215 2.55 -3.42 0.48
C ARG A 215 1.90 -2.97 1.76
N GLY A 216 2.18 -1.72 2.13
CA GLY A 216 1.79 -1.15 3.40
C GLY A 216 2.72 -1.59 4.52
N GLY A 217 2.29 -1.29 5.75
CA GLY A 217 3.18 -1.35 6.87
C GLY A 217 2.54 -0.93 8.18
N GLU A 218 3.35 -0.92 9.24
CA GLU A 218 2.99 -0.34 10.52
C GLU A 218 3.67 1.02 10.66
N THR A 219 2.92 2.00 11.14
CA THR A 219 3.41 3.34 11.40
C THR A 219 3.10 3.68 12.85
N GLU A 220 4.11 4.09 13.60
CA GLU A 220 3.95 4.59 14.96
C GLU A 220 4.60 5.97 15.06
N TYR A 221 3.91 6.95 15.63
CA TYR A 221 4.46 8.28 15.81
C TYR A 221 4.40 8.73 17.26
N ARG A 222 5.42 9.46 17.70
CA ARG A 222 5.55 10.02 19.05
C ARG A 222 5.71 11.53 18.95
N ASP A 223 4.78 12.25 19.58
CA ASP A 223 4.76 13.71 19.62
C ASP A 223 5.52 14.25 20.83
N HIS A 224 6.39 15.23 20.57
CA HIS A 224 7.22 15.90 21.58
C HIS A 224 6.92 17.41 21.71
N GLY A 225 5.83 17.91 21.10
CA GLY A 225 5.35 19.29 21.21
C GLY A 225 6.03 20.30 20.28
N GLY A 226 7.09 19.91 19.58
CA GLY A 226 7.77 20.70 18.55
C GLY A 226 8.43 19.88 17.44
N TYR A 227 8.41 18.56 17.57
CA TYR A 227 8.78 17.59 16.54
C TYR A 227 8.02 16.28 16.80
N VAL A 228 7.96 15.45 15.77
CA VAL A 228 7.36 14.12 15.78
C VAL A 228 8.43 13.12 15.36
N ASP A 229 8.63 12.07 16.16
CA ASP A 229 9.42 10.91 15.76
C ASP A 229 8.47 9.88 15.15
N LEU A 230 8.71 9.55 13.89
CA LEU A 230 7.94 8.61 13.07
C LEU A 230 8.74 7.33 12.90
N ASP A 231 8.24 6.21 13.40
CA ASP A 231 8.80 4.88 13.13
C ASP A 231 7.94 4.17 12.09
N MET A 232 8.60 3.67 11.06
CA MET A 232 8.00 2.99 9.91
C MET A 232 8.48 1.55 9.86
N GLN A 233 7.54 0.62 9.65
CA GLN A 233 7.82 -0.73 9.20
C GLN A 233 7.09 -0.99 7.90
N LEU A 234 7.82 -1.18 6.80
CA LEU A 234 7.24 -1.41 5.48
C LEU A 234 7.53 -2.84 5.00
N ALA A 235 6.57 -3.40 4.27
CA ALA A 235 6.76 -4.64 3.54
C ALA A 235 6.87 -4.36 2.04
N TYR A 236 7.74 -5.09 1.35
CA TYR A 236 7.94 -4.96 -0.09
C TYR A 236 7.74 -6.31 -0.78
N ASP A 237 7.34 -6.25 -2.04
CA ASP A 237 7.14 -7.43 -2.90
C ASP A 237 8.40 -7.80 -3.70
N MET A 238 9.44 -6.99 -3.59
CA MET A 238 10.73 -7.20 -4.22
C MET A 238 11.85 -6.62 -3.37
N ASN A 239 13.10 -6.89 -3.76
CA ASN A 239 14.30 -6.43 -3.06
C ASN A 239 15.27 -5.68 -4.00
N VAL A 240 16.34 -5.12 -3.41
CA VAL A 240 17.38 -4.35 -4.13
C VAL A 240 18.02 -5.11 -5.29
N GLU A 241 18.22 -6.43 -5.17
CA GLU A 241 18.85 -7.22 -6.24
C GLU A 241 17.89 -7.37 -7.43
N GLU A 242 16.61 -7.63 -7.17
CA GLU A 242 15.58 -7.68 -8.21
C GLU A 242 15.42 -6.31 -8.88
N ALA A 243 15.55 -5.21 -8.15
CA ALA A 243 15.52 -3.85 -8.72
C ALA A 243 16.67 -3.63 -9.72
N LYS A 244 17.89 -4.03 -9.38
CA LYS A 244 19.05 -3.95 -10.29
C LYS A 244 18.88 -4.83 -11.52
N GLN A 245 18.29 -6.01 -11.34
CA GLN A 245 17.98 -6.92 -12.45
C GLN A 245 16.95 -6.31 -13.39
N ILE A 246 15.90 -5.67 -12.86
CA ILE A 246 14.93 -4.91 -13.65
C ILE A 246 15.62 -3.80 -14.43
N GLU A 247 16.47 -2.99 -13.80
CA GLU A 247 17.21 -1.89 -14.46
C GLU A 247 18.00 -2.42 -15.67
N ALA A 248 18.85 -3.42 -15.45
CA ALA A 248 19.65 -4.01 -16.51
C ALA A 248 18.80 -4.62 -17.63
N LYS A 249 17.62 -5.17 -17.28
CA LYS A 249 16.71 -5.75 -18.27
C LYS A 249 15.97 -4.69 -19.07
N VAL A 250 15.54 -3.59 -18.44
CA VAL A 250 14.94 -2.43 -19.11
C VAL A 250 15.94 -1.82 -20.09
N ASP A 251 17.18 -1.57 -19.64
CA ASP A 251 18.26 -1.07 -20.49
C ASP A 251 18.53 -1.98 -21.69
N GLN A 252 18.55 -3.30 -21.45
CA GLN A 252 18.71 -4.28 -22.52
C GLN A 252 17.58 -4.15 -23.56
N VAL A 253 16.32 -4.14 -23.12
CA VAL A 253 15.15 -4.11 -24.02
C VAL A 253 15.12 -2.83 -24.85
N VAL A 254 15.41 -1.69 -24.23
CA VAL A 254 15.48 -0.40 -24.93
C VAL A 254 16.67 -0.35 -25.88
N THR A 255 17.81 -0.93 -25.54
CA THR A 255 18.98 -1.03 -26.43
C THR A 255 18.72 -1.93 -27.64
N GLU A 256 17.92 -2.99 -27.48
CA GLU A 256 17.51 -3.90 -28.55
C GLU A 256 16.38 -3.34 -29.43
N MET A 257 15.74 -2.24 -29.00
CA MET A 257 14.74 -1.53 -29.79
C MET A 257 15.36 -0.99 -31.09
N PRO A 258 14.70 -1.13 -32.26
CA PRO A 258 15.19 -0.57 -33.50
C PRO A 258 15.49 0.94 -33.39
N SER A 259 16.56 1.39 -34.03
CA SER A 259 16.90 2.81 -34.04
C SER A 259 16.00 3.60 -34.99
N GLY A 260 15.72 4.86 -34.64
CA GLY A 260 14.94 5.79 -35.48
C GLY A 260 13.42 5.65 -35.38
N LEU A 261 12.90 4.88 -34.41
CA LEU A 261 11.47 4.81 -34.15
C LEU A 261 10.93 6.16 -33.67
N ASN A 262 9.76 6.55 -34.20
CA ASN A 262 8.97 7.64 -33.62
C ASN A 262 8.26 7.17 -32.34
N ASP A 263 7.68 8.10 -31.57
CA ASP A 263 7.10 7.76 -30.27
C ASP A 263 5.96 6.74 -30.38
N TYR A 264 5.09 6.81 -31.40
CA TYR A 264 4.07 5.79 -31.65
C TYR A 264 4.69 4.39 -31.84
N GLU A 265 5.75 4.28 -32.64
CA GLU A 265 6.42 3.02 -32.90
C GLU A 265 7.13 2.47 -31.67
N LYS A 266 7.68 3.34 -30.81
CA LYS A 266 8.23 2.95 -29.51
C LYS A 266 7.15 2.40 -28.59
N VAL A 267 6.00 3.08 -28.50
CA VAL A 267 4.87 2.62 -27.68
C VAL A 267 4.36 1.27 -28.17
N LYS A 268 4.25 1.10 -29.49
CA LYS A 268 3.90 -0.18 -30.09
C LYS A 268 4.92 -1.27 -29.76
N TYR A 269 6.22 -0.96 -29.86
CA TYR A 269 7.27 -1.91 -29.51
C TYR A 269 7.16 -2.37 -28.06
N VAL A 270 6.94 -1.44 -27.12
CA VAL A 270 6.79 -1.77 -25.69
C VAL A 270 5.53 -2.61 -25.43
N ASN A 271 4.38 -2.21 -26.00
CA ASN A 271 3.14 -3.00 -25.90
C ASN A 271 3.35 -4.43 -26.39
N ASP A 272 3.91 -4.57 -27.59
CA ASP A 272 4.15 -5.87 -28.19
C ASP A 272 5.16 -6.69 -27.35
N TYR A 273 6.22 -6.06 -26.86
CA TYR A 273 7.21 -6.72 -26.02
C TYR A 273 6.59 -7.28 -24.74
N VAL A 274 5.83 -6.47 -24.00
CA VAL A 274 5.20 -6.90 -22.75
C VAL A 274 4.20 -8.02 -23.02
N VAL A 275 3.29 -7.84 -23.99
CA VAL A 275 2.26 -8.84 -24.30
C VAL A 275 2.86 -10.16 -24.81
N LEU A 276 3.92 -10.11 -25.63
CA LEU A 276 4.53 -11.32 -26.18
C LEU A 276 5.37 -12.11 -25.16
N ASN A 277 5.81 -11.46 -24.08
CA ASN A 277 6.69 -12.06 -23.09
C ASN A 277 5.99 -12.28 -21.74
N THR A 278 4.66 -12.15 -21.66
CA THR A 278 3.94 -12.29 -20.41
C THR A 278 2.62 -13.02 -20.59
N ALA A 279 2.18 -13.72 -19.56
CA ALA A 279 0.86 -14.30 -19.46
C ALA A 279 0.19 -13.85 -18.16
N TYR A 280 -1.09 -13.45 -18.23
CA TYR A 280 -1.82 -13.06 -17.04
C TYR A 280 -1.94 -14.23 -16.04
N ASN A 281 -1.36 -14.08 -14.84
CA ASN A 281 -1.34 -15.09 -13.80
C ASN A 281 -1.24 -14.46 -12.40
N LEU A 282 -2.23 -14.74 -11.53
CA LEU A 282 -2.24 -14.35 -10.12
C LEU A 282 -1.34 -15.24 -9.24
N ASP A 283 -1.06 -16.47 -9.68
CA ASP A 283 -0.27 -17.46 -8.96
C ASP A 283 1.16 -17.57 -9.56
N SER A 284 1.79 -16.41 -9.85
CA SER A 284 3.16 -16.35 -10.34
C SER A 284 4.18 -16.87 -9.31
N VAL A 285 5.35 -17.29 -9.78
CA VAL A 285 6.49 -17.73 -8.96
C VAL A 285 7.07 -16.59 -8.12
N ALA A 286 7.21 -15.41 -8.73
CA ALA A 286 7.54 -14.17 -8.03
C ALA A 286 6.25 -13.39 -7.73
N SER A 287 6.33 -12.27 -7.01
CA SER A 287 5.15 -11.44 -6.80
C SER A 287 4.57 -10.99 -8.15
N PRO A 288 3.33 -11.36 -8.50
CA PRO A 288 2.75 -11.10 -9.84
C PRO A 288 2.54 -9.61 -10.12
N PHE A 289 2.71 -8.77 -9.10
CA PHE A 289 2.50 -7.34 -9.15
C PHE A 289 3.77 -6.54 -9.49
N THR A 290 4.93 -7.19 -9.59
CA THR A 290 6.21 -6.50 -9.81
C THR A 290 6.69 -6.62 -11.25
N PRO A 291 7.46 -5.64 -11.77
CA PRO A 291 8.11 -5.79 -13.06
C PRO A 291 9.05 -6.99 -13.15
N TYR A 292 9.60 -7.42 -12.02
CA TYR A 292 10.46 -8.59 -11.96
C TYR A 292 9.73 -9.85 -12.47
N SER A 293 8.49 -10.07 -12.01
CA SER A 293 7.67 -11.19 -12.44
C SER A 293 7.38 -11.14 -13.95
N ILE A 294 7.08 -9.95 -14.48
CA ILE A 294 6.83 -9.74 -15.92
C ILE A 294 8.09 -10.04 -16.74
N LEU A 295 9.23 -9.45 -16.38
CA LEU A 295 10.45 -9.46 -17.18
C LEU A 295 11.26 -10.76 -17.08
N PHE A 296 11.14 -11.50 -15.97
CA PHE A 296 11.94 -12.70 -15.71
C PHE A 296 11.13 -14.00 -15.61
N ASN A 297 9.88 -13.93 -15.16
CA ASN A 297 9.01 -15.10 -15.06
C ASN A 297 8.00 -15.19 -16.21
N GLY A 298 7.74 -14.08 -16.90
CA GLY A 298 6.77 -14.01 -17.99
C GLY A 298 5.34 -14.21 -17.51
N GLU A 299 5.06 -13.82 -16.27
CA GLU A 299 3.76 -13.99 -15.62
C GLU A 299 3.48 -12.80 -14.71
N GLY A 300 2.22 -12.37 -14.61
CA GLY A 300 1.85 -11.31 -13.66
C GLY A 300 0.41 -10.84 -13.81
N VAL A 301 0.09 -9.74 -13.11
CA VAL A 301 -1.22 -9.09 -13.16
C VAL A 301 -1.10 -7.61 -13.50
N CYS A 302 -2.24 -6.92 -13.60
CA CYS A 302 -2.35 -5.56 -14.10
C CYS A 302 -1.33 -4.57 -13.54
N GLU A 303 -1.06 -4.63 -12.23
CA GLU A 303 -0.04 -3.80 -11.60
C GLU A 303 1.38 -4.06 -12.14
N GLY A 304 1.77 -5.33 -12.30
CA GLY A 304 3.06 -5.69 -12.87
C GLY A 304 3.18 -5.23 -14.33
N TYR A 305 2.13 -5.47 -15.14
CA TYR A 305 2.09 -5.03 -16.54
C TYR A 305 2.25 -3.51 -16.65
N ALA A 306 1.49 -2.75 -15.87
CA ALA A 306 1.49 -1.29 -15.91
C ALA A 306 2.82 -0.68 -15.41
N LEU A 307 3.44 -1.27 -14.38
CA LEU A 307 4.77 -0.85 -13.91
C LEU A 307 5.86 -1.19 -14.93
N THR A 308 5.87 -2.39 -15.52
CA THR A 308 6.85 -2.73 -16.57
C THR A 308 6.70 -1.84 -17.80
N THR A 309 5.46 -1.58 -18.21
CA THR A 309 5.17 -0.71 -19.36
C THR A 309 5.64 0.72 -19.10
N LEU A 310 5.41 1.26 -17.90
CA LEU A 310 5.91 2.57 -17.48
C LEU A 310 7.43 2.64 -17.63
N LEU A 311 8.16 1.72 -17.01
CA LEU A 311 9.63 1.71 -17.01
C LEU A 311 10.22 1.63 -18.42
N LEU A 312 9.67 0.76 -19.27
CA LEU A 312 10.15 0.60 -20.64
C LEU A 312 9.88 1.84 -21.51
N LEU A 313 8.74 2.51 -21.31
CA LEU A 313 8.40 3.74 -22.04
C LEU A 313 9.27 4.91 -21.60
N GLU A 314 9.44 5.12 -20.30
CA GLU A 314 10.28 6.18 -19.75
C GLU A 314 11.74 6.01 -20.19
N ALA A 315 12.28 4.79 -20.12
CA ALA A 315 13.62 4.47 -20.60
C ALA A 315 13.76 4.66 -22.13
N ALA A 316 12.69 4.46 -22.90
CA ALA A 316 12.66 4.76 -24.34
C ALA A 316 12.46 6.26 -24.67
N GLY A 317 12.36 7.12 -23.64
CA GLY A 317 12.17 8.56 -23.76
C GLY A 317 10.74 8.97 -24.13
N VAL A 318 9.75 8.12 -23.85
CA VAL A 318 8.33 8.42 -24.06
C VAL A 318 7.70 8.81 -22.72
N GLU A 319 7.08 9.99 -22.66
CA GLU A 319 6.40 10.47 -21.45
C GLU A 319 5.16 9.61 -21.18
N ALA A 320 5.13 8.96 -20.01
CA ALA A 320 4.06 8.07 -19.58
C ALA A 320 3.67 8.34 -18.12
N ARG A 321 2.49 7.86 -17.72
CA ARG A 321 2.01 7.89 -16.33
C ARG A 321 1.32 6.58 -15.98
N TYR A 322 1.44 6.19 -14.73
CA TYR A 322 0.66 5.08 -14.18
C TYR A 322 -0.71 5.57 -13.71
N ILE A 323 -1.75 4.76 -13.92
CA ILE A 323 -3.11 4.99 -13.42
C ILE A 323 -3.55 3.81 -12.57
N SER A 324 -4.21 4.11 -11.44
CA SER A 324 -5.05 3.16 -10.73
C SER A 324 -6.53 3.50 -10.95
N GLY A 325 -7.36 2.47 -11.03
CA GLY A 325 -8.81 2.64 -11.11
C GLY A 325 -9.53 1.31 -10.99
N GLU A 326 -10.67 1.20 -11.66
CA GLU A 326 -11.42 -0.04 -11.79
C GLU A 326 -11.67 -0.35 -13.25
N ALA A 327 -11.53 -1.61 -13.63
CA ALA A 327 -12.00 -2.13 -14.90
C ALA A 327 -13.21 -3.04 -14.63
N ARG A 328 -14.37 -2.62 -15.12
CA ARG A 328 -15.72 -3.12 -14.81
C ARG A 328 -16.05 -3.00 -13.32
N THR A 329 -15.55 -3.92 -12.50
CA THR A 329 -15.80 -3.99 -11.05
C THR A 329 -14.58 -4.45 -10.26
N GLU A 330 -13.43 -4.58 -10.92
CA GLU A 330 -12.19 -5.05 -10.29
C GLU A 330 -11.17 -3.93 -10.30
N LEU A 331 -10.40 -3.83 -9.21
CA LEU A 331 -9.27 -2.90 -9.15
C LEU A 331 -8.30 -3.21 -10.28
N HIS A 332 -7.91 -2.18 -11.00
CA HIS A 332 -7.09 -2.31 -12.20
C HIS A 332 -6.06 -1.20 -12.29
N ALA A 333 -5.02 -1.46 -13.08
CA ALA A 333 -3.93 -0.52 -13.32
C ALA A 333 -3.49 -0.59 -14.78
N TRP A 334 -3.21 0.58 -15.36
CA TRP A 334 -2.78 0.75 -16.74
C TRP A 334 -1.97 2.06 -16.87
N ASN A 335 -1.66 2.48 -18.09
CA ASN A 335 -0.85 3.67 -18.35
C ASN A 335 -1.58 4.74 -19.17
N LEU A 336 -1.16 5.99 -18.98
CA LEU A 336 -1.30 7.06 -19.96
C LEU A 336 0.03 7.26 -20.67
N VAL A 337 -0.03 7.58 -21.96
CA VAL A 337 1.14 7.84 -22.79
C VAL A 337 0.91 9.10 -23.60
N LYS A 338 1.93 9.93 -23.73
CA LYS A 338 1.84 11.20 -24.45
C LYS A 338 2.45 11.07 -25.85
N LEU A 339 1.64 11.36 -26.87
CA LEU A 339 2.04 11.37 -28.27
C LEU A 339 1.56 12.65 -28.93
N ASP A 340 2.43 13.31 -29.70
CA ASP A 340 2.13 14.55 -30.43
C ASP A 340 1.46 15.64 -29.57
N GLY A 341 1.83 15.70 -28.28
CA GLY A 341 1.30 16.67 -27.32
C GLY A 341 -0.06 16.33 -26.70
N ALA A 342 -0.65 15.19 -27.03
CA ALA A 342 -1.89 14.68 -26.44
C ALA A 342 -1.65 13.39 -25.65
N TRP A 343 -2.47 13.13 -24.64
CA TRP A 343 -2.43 11.91 -23.83
C TRP A 343 -3.38 10.86 -24.38
N TYR A 344 -3.03 9.59 -24.21
CA TYR A 344 -3.82 8.43 -24.61
C TYR A 344 -3.63 7.29 -23.61
N HIS A 345 -4.66 6.49 -23.40
CA HIS A 345 -4.58 5.31 -22.57
C HIS A 345 -3.90 4.16 -23.29
N LEU A 346 -3.08 3.42 -22.55
CA LEU A 346 -2.45 2.18 -22.96
C LEU A 346 -2.66 1.16 -21.85
N ASP A 347 -3.42 0.12 -22.13
CA ASP A 347 -3.59 -1.03 -21.22
C ASP A 347 -2.97 -2.28 -21.85
N THR A 348 -1.71 -2.54 -21.49
CA THR A 348 -0.97 -3.73 -21.94
C THR A 348 -1.55 -5.02 -21.36
N THR A 349 -2.26 -4.95 -20.23
CA THR A 349 -2.93 -6.12 -19.62
C THR A 349 -4.12 -6.55 -20.46
N TRP A 350 -4.97 -5.61 -20.87
CA TRP A 350 -6.14 -5.92 -21.69
C TRP A 350 -5.83 -6.04 -23.19
N ASN A 351 -4.62 -5.66 -23.61
CA ASN A 351 -4.04 -6.04 -24.89
C ASN A 351 -3.43 -7.45 -24.89
N ASP A 352 -3.25 -8.10 -23.73
CA ASP A 352 -2.84 -9.51 -23.63
C ASP A 352 -4.07 -10.44 -23.83
N PRO A 353 -4.11 -11.28 -24.89
CA PRO A 353 -5.25 -12.14 -25.13
C PRO A 353 -5.45 -13.20 -24.03
N VAL A 354 -6.60 -13.17 -23.35
CA VAL A 354 -6.99 -14.22 -22.38
C VAL A 354 -8.01 -15.20 -23.00
N PRO A 355 -7.81 -16.54 -22.90
CA PRO A 355 -6.63 -17.23 -22.37
C PRO A 355 -5.39 -16.99 -23.23
N ASN A 356 -4.19 -17.02 -22.61
CA ASN A 356 -2.92 -16.70 -23.27
C ASN A 356 -2.81 -17.35 -24.66
N ARG A 357 -2.47 -16.53 -25.66
CA ARG A 357 -2.23 -16.94 -27.04
C ARG A 357 -0.80 -16.58 -27.43
N PRO A 358 0.18 -17.47 -27.22
CA PRO A 358 1.58 -17.19 -27.53
C PRO A 358 1.78 -16.65 -28.96
N GLY A 359 2.53 -15.56 -29.10
CA GLY A 359 2.77 -14.92 -30.39
C GLY A 359 1.63 -14.05 -30.92
N LYS A 360 0.60 -13.76 -30.10
CA LYS A 360 -0.49 -12.84 -30.45
C LYS A 360 -0.47 -11.62 -29.54
N VAL A 361 -0.76 -10.47 -30.14
CA VAL A 361 -0.87 -9.18 -29.45
C VAL A 361 -2.23 -8.57 -29.79
N GLY A 362 -2.94 -8.11 -28.77
CA GLY A 362 -4.16 -7.30 -28.91
C GLY A 362 -3.83 -5.80 -28.99
N TYR A 363 -4.79 -5.03 -29.50
CA TYR A 363 -4.68 -3.58 -29.63
C TYR A 363 -6.00 -2.87 -29.29
N ASP A 364 -6.93 -3.56 -28.62
CA ASP A 364 -8.25 -3.02 -28.29
C ASP A 364 -8.16 -1.83 -27.31
N TYR A 365 -7.08 -1.78 -26.51
CA TYR A 365 -6.77 -0.73 -25.53
C TYR A 365 -5.41 -0.08 -25.82
N PHE A 366 -5.02 -0.02 -27.10
CA PHE A 366 -3.79 0.60 -27.55
C PHE A 366 -4.06 2.05 -27.99
N LEU A 367 -3.56 3.02 -27.23
CA LEU A 367 -3.64 4.46 -27.52
C LEU A 367 -5.08 4.97 -27.69
N VAL A 368 -5.95 4.61 -26.74
CA VAL A 368 -7.37 4.97 -26.76
C VAL A 368 -7.65 6.24 -25.96
N SER A 369 -8.70 6.94 -26.34
CA SER A 369 -9.20 8.13 -25.63
C SER A 369 -9.96 7.78 -24.35
N ASP A 370 -10.16 8.78 -23.49
CA ASP A 370 -11.04 8.76 -22.33
C ASP A 370 -12.43 8.23 -22.71
N GLU A 371 -12.99 8.67 -23.85
CA GLU A 371 -14.32 8.25 -24.34
C GLU A 371 -14.38 6.75 -24.64
N THR A 372 -13.31 6.20 -25.21
CA THR A 372 -13.24 4.76 -25.47
C THR A 372 -13.01 3.98 -24.19
N LEU A 373 -12.07 4.42 -23.34
CA LEU A 373 -11.72 3.68 -22.13
C LEU A 373 -12.86 3.69 -21.08
N GLN A 374 -13.61 4.79 -20.95
CA GLN A 374 -14.71 4.92 -19.98
C GLN A 374 -15.89 3.97 -20.21
N LYS A 375 -15.92 3.24 -21.33
CA LYS A 375 -16.95 2.24 -21.61
C LYS A 375 -16.90 1.08 -20.62
N ASP A 376 -15.71 0.75 -20.10
CA ASP A 376 -15.50 -0.31 -19.14
C ASP A 376 -14.41 -0.04 -18.10
N HIS A 377 -13.74 1.10 -18.13
CA HIS A 377 -12.84 1.54 -17.06
C HIS A 377 -13.37 2.78 -16.34
N THR A 378 -13.01 2.93 -15.08
CA THR A 378 -13.28 4.12 -14.27
C THR A 378 -12.05 4.49 -13.45
N TRP A 379 -11.80 5.79 -13.33
CA TRP A 379 -10.70 6.35 -12.55
C TRP A 379 -11.07 7.74 -12.05
N GLU A 380 -10.30 8.29 -11.11
CA GLU A 380 -10.47 9.67 -10.66
C GLU A 380 -9.88 10.64 -11.68
N ALA A 381 -10.69 11.04 -12.66
CA ALA A 381 -10.25 11.87 -13.78
C ALA A 381 -9.58 13.20 -13.36
N GLY A 382 -9.90 13.74 -12.19
CA GLY A 382 -9.26 14.96 -11.66
C GLY A 382 -7.78 14.81 -11.35
N ASN A 383 -7.28 13.58 -11.20
CA ASN A 383 -5.90 13.31 -10.82
C ASN A 383 -4.96 13.15 -12.04
N TYR A 384 -5.52 13.10 -13.26
CA TYR A 384 -4.77 12.76 -14.47
C TYR A 384 -5.06 13.72 -15.65
N PRO A 385 -4.12 13.86 -16.61
CA PRO A 385 -4.37 14.62 -17.83
C PRO A 385 -5.51 14.03 -18.67
N VAL A 386 -6.29 14.90 -19.32
CA VAL A 386 -7.35 14.52 -20.28
C VAL A 386 -6.73 14.07 -21.59
N THR A 387 -7.29 13.04 -22.21
CA THR A 387 -6.78 12.50 -23.49
C THR A 387 -7.15 13.36 -24.70
N GLY A 388 -6.65 12.95 -25.87
CA GLY A 388 -7.26 13.31 -27.16
C GLY A 388 -8.76 12.99 -27.22
N ARG A 389 -9.49 13.68 -28.12
CA ARG A 389 -10.94 13.48 -28.30
C ARG A 389 -11.30 12.19 -29.04
N THR A 390 -10.34 11.61 -29.73
CA THR A 390 -10.48 10.35 -30.46
C THR A 390 -9.29 9.49 -30.10
N ASP A 391 -9.41 8.19 -30.35
CA ASP A 391 -8.27 7.28 -30.32
C ASP A 391 -7.21 7.76 -31.34
N PHE A 392 -5.93 7.45 -31.08
CA PHE A 392 -4.78 8.00 -31.82
C PHE A 392 -4.78 7.62 -33.31
#